data_AF-A1RU46-F1
#
_entry.id   AF-A1RU46-F1
#
_cell.length_a   1.000
_cell.length_b   1.000
_cell.length_c   1.000
_cell.angle_alpha   90.00
_cell.angle_beta   90.00
_cell.angle_gamma   90.00
#
_symmetry.space_group_name_H-M   'P 1'
#
loop_
_entity.id
_entity.type
_entity.pdbx_description
1 polymer ?
#
loop_
_entity_poly.entity_id
_entity_poly.type
_entity_poly.pdbx_seq_one_letter_code
_entity_poly.pdbx_strand_id
1 'polypeptide(L)'
;MYRVYERRVEVPIRISKGADEQARLRKLERWPREAGTTVVLDESGSNFSKLTQIYATDYGLEIGEKKWDIKTEGDSIKARLEIPLLKGREVKGLAVMEAAIPKAPVGEEGNNYVYKAEVLYYIEIDEQILAESTTSGMVEFSL
;
A
#
# COMPACT_ATOMS: atom_id res chain seq x y z
N MET A 1 12.75 -0.42 13.57
CA MET A 1 12.38 -0.27 12.15
C MET A 1 12.15 1.20 11.85
N TYR A 2 12.56 1.66 10.67
CA TYR A 2 12.43 3.05 10.22
C TYR A 2 11.64 3.13 8.91
N ARG A 3 10.77 4.14 8.79
CA ARG A 3 10.04 4.42 7.55
C ARG A 3 10.99 5.03 6.53
N VAL A 4 11.30 4.26 5.50
CA VAL A 4 12.11 4.69 4.35
C VAL A 4 11.25 5.26 3.22
N TYR A 5 9.95 4.96 3.25
CA TYR A 5 8.96 5.51 2.34
C TYR A 5 7.64 5.70 3.07
N GLU A 6 6.96 6.83 2.83
CA GLU A 6 5.60 7.08 3.30
C GLU A 6 4.87 7.98 2.31
N ARG A 7 3.64 7.61 1.94
CA ARG A 7 2.76 8.44 1.12
C ARG A 7 1.30 8.22 1.48
N ARG A 8 0.59 9.31 1.70
CA ARG A 8 -0.87 9.33 1.82
C ARG A 8 -1.49 9.86 0.54
N VAL A 9 -2.53 9.19 0.06
CA VAL A 9 -3.28 9.59 -1.14
C VAL A 9 -4.77 9.39 -0.92
N GLU A 10 -5.56 10.11 -1.71
CA GLU A 10 -7.00 9.99 -1.72
C GLU A 10 -7.45 9.54 -3.10
N VAL A 11 -8.19 8.43 -3.18
CA VAL A 11 -8.53 7.80 -4.45
C VAL A 11 -10.05 7.78 -4.64
N PRO A 12 -10.56 8.39 -5.73
CA PRO A 12 -11.99 8.36 -6.01
C PRO A 12 -12.42 6.99 -6.52
N ILE A 13 -13.50 6.46 -5.94
CA ILE A 13 -14.15 5.21 -6.36
C ILE A 13 -15.51 5.56 -6.95
N ARG A 14 -15.66 5.35 -8.26
CA ARG A 14 -16.93 5.59 -8.97
C ARG A 14 -17.74 4.31 -9.05
N ILE A 15 -18.98 4.37 -8.56
CA ILE A 15 -19.92 3.26 -8.62
C ILE A 15 -21.23 3.75 -9.21
N SER A 16 -21.74 3.04 -10.22
CA SER A 16 -22.99 3.37 -10.90
C SER A 16 -24.14 3.55 -9.91
N LYS A 17 -24.97 4.58 -10.11
CA LYS A 17 -26.20 4.82 -9.35
C LYS A 17 -27.25 3.72 -9.58
N GLY A 18 -27.15 2.98 -10.68
CA GLY A 18 -28.00 1.83 -10.97
C GLY A 18 -27.65 0.57 -10.16
N ALA A 19 -26.49 0.53 -9.48
CA ALA A 19 -26.18 -0.54 -8.56
C ALA A 19 -26.93 -0.33 -7.25
N ASP A 20 -27.60 -1.36 -6.74
CA ASP A 20 -28.22 -1.32 -5.42
C ASP A 20 -27.16 -1.17 -4.29
N GLU A 21 -27.63 -0.88 -3.08
CA GLU A 21 -26.76 -0.62 -1.94
C GLU A 21 -25.82 -1.79 -1.61
N GLN A 22 -26.32 -3.02 -1.67
CA GLN A 22 -25.52 -4.22 -1.38
C GLN A 22 -24.43 -4.42 -2.43
N ALA A 23 -24.74 -4.19 -3.70
CA ALA A 23 -23.78 -4.23 -4.80
C ALA A 23 -22.69 -3.16 -4.65
N ARG A 24 -23.05 -1.95 -4.20
CA ARG A 24 -22.08 -0.88 -3.91
C ARG A 24 -21.15 -1.27 -2.77
N LEU A 25 -21.69 -1.75 -1.65
CA LEU A 25 -20.90 -2.19 -0.49
C LEU A 25 -19.90 -3.30 -0.87
N ARG A 26 -20.35 -4.34 -1.58
CA ARG A 26 -19.46 -5.42 -2.06
C ARG A 26 -18.36 -4.94 -2.99
N LYS A 27 -18.60 -3.86 -3.75
CA LYS A 27 -17.57 -3.26 -4.61
C LYS A 27 -16.55 -2.49 -3.78
N LEU A 28 -17.00 -1.74 -2.75
CA LEU A 28 -16.09 -1.07 -1.82
C LEU A 28 -15.24 -2.07 -1.03
N GLU A 29 -15.79 -3.21 -0.62
CA GLU A 29 -15.05 -4.25 0.12
C GLU A 29 -13.96 -4.93 -0.72
N ARG A 30 -14.18 -5.06 -2.03
CA ARG A 30 -13.20 -5.64 -2.96
C ARG A 30 -12.16 -4.66 -3.45
N TRP A 31 -12.50 -3.37 -3.48
CA TRP A 31 -11.65 -2.32 -4.03
C TRP A 31 -10.20 -2.32 -3.51
N PRO A 32 -9.93 -2.51 -2.19
CA PRO A 32 -8.55 -2.56 -1.68
C PRO A 32 -7.68 -3.59 -2.40
N ARG A 33 -8.23 -4.76 -2.73
CA ARG A 33 -7.51 -5.83 -3.41
C ARG A 33 -7.43 -5.62 -4.92
N GLU A 34 -8.49 -5.08 -5.52
CA GLU A 34 -8.60 -4.92 -6.98
C GLU A 34 -7.80 -3.72 -7.50
N ALA A 35 -7.80 -2.61 -6.76
CA ALA A 35 -7.21 -1.33 -7.21
C ALA A 35 -6.30 -0.68 -6.17
N GLY A 36 -6.41 -1.04 -4.90
CA GLY A 36 -5.62 -0.43 -3.83
C GLY A 36 -4.11 -0.57 -4.01
N THR A 37 -3.61 -1.60 -4.69
CA THR A 37 -2.16 -1.77 -4.93
C THR A 37 -1.68 -1.22 -6.27
N THR A 38 -2.58 -0.77 -7.15
CA THR A 38 -2.26 -0.30 -8.51
C THR A 38 -2.25 1.21 -8.64
N VAL A 39 -2.62 1.93 -7.57
CA VAL A 39 -2.52 3.38 -7.47
C VAL A 39 -1.08 3.81 -7.75
N VAL A 40 -0.92 4.82 -8.62
CA VAL A 40 0.38 5.43 -8.92
C VAL A 40 0.79 6.32 -7.76
N LEU A 41 1.98 6.09 -7.22
CA LEU A 41 2.46 6.68 -5.97
C LEU A 41 3.69 7.58 -6.14
N ASP A 42 4.11 7.86 -7.36
CA ASP A 42 5.16 8.83 -7.67
C ASP A 42 5.09 9.27 -9.14
N GLU A 43 5.92 10.24 -9.49
CA GLU A 43 6.03 10.78 -10.85
C GLU A 43 6.61 9.77 -11.85
N SER A 44 7.28 8.72 -11.36
CA SER A 44 7.82 7.64 -12.19
C SER A 44 6.75 6.65 -12.67
N GLY A 45 5.51 6.78 -12.19
CA GLY A 45 4.44 5.83 -12.50
C GLY A 45 4.52 4.54 -11.67
N SER A 46 5.28 4.53 -10.57
CA SER A 46 5.43 3.35 -9.74
C SER A 46 4.23 3.18 -8.81
N ASN A 47 3.73 1.95 -8.73
CA ASN A 47 2.70 1.56 -7.77
C ASN A 47 3.35 0.87 -6.57
N PHE A 48 2.54 0.57 -5.56
CA PHE A 48 3.04 0.03 -4.30
C PHE A 48 3.82 -1.29 -4.46
N SER A 49 3.40 -2.16 -5.38
CA SER A 49 4.11 -3.42 -5.63
C SER A 49 5.49 -3.20 -6.25
N LYS A 50 5.60 -2.26 -7.20
CA LYS A 50 6.89 -1.89 -7.80
C LYS A 50 7.83 -1.26 -6.77
N LEU A 51 7.33 -0.34 -5.95
CA LEU A 51 8.12 0.26 -4.87
C LEU A 51 8.61 -0.81 -3.90
N THR A 52 7.74 -1.72 -3.45
CA THR A 52 8.15 -2.83 -2.58
C THR A 52 9.26 -3.66 -3.21
N GLN A 53 9.21 -3.94 -4.52
CA GLN A 53 10.26 -4.66 -5.24
C GLN A 53 11.58 -3.88 -5.30
N ILE A 54 11.53 -2.58 -5.55
CA ILE A 54 12.72 -1.71 -5.61
C ILE A 54 13.41 -1.71 -4.25
N TYR A 55 12.68 -1.40 -3.17
CA TYR A 55 13.24 -1.38 -1.82
C TYR A 55 13.73 -2.78 -1.39
N ALA A 56 13.00 -3.85 -1.69
CA ALA A 56 13.49 -5.19 -1.40
C ALA A 56 14.84 -5.47 -2.10
N THR A 57 14.97 -5.04 -3.36
CA THR A 57 16.20 -5.24 -4.15
C THR A 57 17.35 -4.38 -3.61
N ASP A 58 17.12 -3.10 -3.34
CA ASP A 58 18.14 -2.15 -2.88
C ASP A 58 18.75 -2.56 -1.54
N TYR A 59 17.96 -3.20 -0.68
CA TYR A 59 18.38 -3.64 0.65
C TYR A 59 18.68 -5.14 0.75
N GLY A 60 18.68 -5.87 -0.37
CA GLY A 60 18.99 -7.31 -0.41
C GLY A 60 18.01 -8.17 0.40
N LEU A 61 16.72 -7.81 0.37
CA LEU A 61 15.63 -8.47 1.06
C LEU A 61 14.76 -9.28 0.08
N GLU A 62 14.17 -10.36 0.58
CA GLU A 62 13.20 -11.19 -0.13
C GLU A 62 11.77 -10.73 0.20
N ILE A 63 10.87 -10.74 -0.79
CA ILE A 63 9.46 -10.41 -0.57
C ILE A 63 8.74 -11.64 0.00
N GLY A 64 8.21 -11.50 1.20
CA GLY A 64 7.42 -12.52 1.88
C GLY A 64 5.97 -12.60 1.40
N GLU A 65 5.22 -13.52 2.00
CA GLU A 65 3.80 -13.72 1.68
C GLU A 65 2.94 -12.53 2.12
N LYS A 66 2.08 -12.07 1.19
CA LYS A 66 1.14 -10.97 1.43
C LYS A 66 0.07 -11.38 2.42
N LYS A 67 -0.11 -10.59 3.48
CA LYS A 67 -1.18 -10.76 4.47
C LYS A 67 -2.20 -9.65 4.32
N TRP A 68 -3.47 -10.02 4.21
CA TRP A 68 -4.56 -9.06 4.12
C TRP A 68 -5.47 -9.19 5.32
N ASP A 69 -5.79 -8.06 5.94
CA ASP A 69 -6.86 -7.91 6.91
C ASP A 69 -7.87 -6.90 6.35
N ILE A 70 -9.12 -7.30 6.14
CA ILE A 70 -10.18 -6.40 5.66
C ILE A 70 -11.34 -6.53 6.64
N LYS A 71 -11.72 -5.41 7.22
CA LYS A 71 -12.77 -5.30 8.21
C LYS A 71 -13.78 -4.26 7.80
N THR A 72 -15.04 -4.62 7.94
CA THR A 72 -16.15 -3.70 7.78
C THR A 72 -16.57 -3.26 9.18
N GLU A 73 -16.22 -2.02 9.57
CA GLU A 73 -16.44 -1.47 10.91
C GLU A 73 -17.35 -0.24 10.83
N GLY A 74 -18.54 -0.35 11.44
CA GLY A 74 -19.53 0.74 11.47
C GLY A 74 -19.83 1.26 10.05
N ASP A 75 -19.52 2.53 9.83
CA ASP A 75 -19.77 3.24 8.57
C ASP A 75 -18.58 3.24 7.60
N SER A 76 -17.57 2.41 7.84
CA SER A 76 -16.36 2.36 7.01
C SER A 76 -15.88 0.94 6.73
N ILE A 77 -15.13 0.80 5.65
CA ILE A 77 -14.34 -0.40 5.33
C ILE A 77 -12.88 -0.04 5.57
N LYS A 78 -12.22 -0.82 6.42
CA LYS A 78 -10.79 -0.72 6.69
C LYS A 78 -10.09 -1.91 6.07
N ALA A 79 -9.01 -1.67 5.36
CA ALA A 79 -8.17 -2.71 4.80
C ALA A 79 -6.71 -2.45 5.16
N ARG A 80 -5.99 -3.53 5.48
CA ARG A 80 -4.56 -3.50 5.72
C ARG A 80 -3.91 -4.64 4.96
N LEU A 81 -2.96 -4.30 4.10
CA LEU A 81 -2.05 -5.22 3.43
C LEU A 81 -0.70 -5.09 4.09
N GLU A 82 -0.13 -6.22 4.51
CA GLU A 82 1.23 -6.32 5.00
C GLU A 82 2.03 -7.26 4.11
N ILE A 83 3.21 -6.82 3.70
CA ILE A 83 4.16 -7.59 2.91
C ILE A 83 5.47 -7.61 3.69
N PRO A 84 5.79 -8.72 4.39
CA PRO A 84 7.06 -8.86 5.10
C PRO A 84 8.24 -8.80 4.12
N LEU A 85 9.30 -8.10 4.48
CA LEU A 85 10.58 -8.13 3.79
C LEU A 85 11.56 -8.95 4.61
N LEU A 86 12.14 -9.98 4.00
CA LEU A 86 12.85 -11.04 4.71
C LEU A 86 14.35 -11.02 4.40
N LYS A 87 15.16 -11.40 5.39
CA LYS A 87 16.58 -11.75 5.18
C LYS A 87 16.84 -13.07 5.88
N GLY A 88 17.17 -14.13 5.13
CA GLY A 88 17.37 -15.45 5.71
C GLY A 88 16.14 -15.98 6.48
N ARG A 89 14.92 -15.70 5.99
CA ARG A 89 13.61 -16.02 6.62
C ARG A 89 13.24 -15.19 7.86
N GLU A 90 14.09 -14.29 8.32
CA GLU A 90 13.73 -13.34 9.38
C GLU A 90 13.09 -12.08 8.78
N VAL A 91 12.06 -11.54 9.43
CA VAL A 91 11.46 -10.27 9.03
C VAL A 91 12.40 -9.12 9.38
N LYS A 92 12.91 -8.44 8.36
CA LYS A 92 13.78 -7.25 8.48
C LYS A 92 13.19 -6.00 7.85
N GLY A 93 11.93 -6.07 7.43
CA GLY A 93 11.18 -4.93 6.97
C GLY A 93 9.72 -5.29 6.73
N LEU A 94 8.92 -4.28 6.44
CA LEU A 94 7.50 -4.41 6.23
C LEU A 94 7.03 -3.33 5.24
N ALA A 95 6.43 -3.75 4.13
CA ALA A 95 5.68 -2.85 3.28
C ALA A 95 4.19 -2.95 3.64
N VAL A 96 3.58 -1.83 4.00
CA VAL A 96 2.18 -1.74 4.43
C VAL A 96 1.36 -0.81 3.55
N MET A 97 0.14 -1.24 3.23
CA MET A 97 -0.92 -0.39 2.70
C MET A 97 -2.12 -0.43 3.65
N GLU A 98 -2.57 0.73 4.10
CA GLU A 98 -3.77 0.90 4.92
C GLU A 98 -4.79 1.72 4.13
N ALA A 99 -6.01 1.21 4.00
CA ALA A 99 -7.11 1.90 3.36
C ALA A 99 -8.26 2.12 4.35
N ALA A 100 -8.86 3.30 4.30
CA ALA A 100 -10.13 3.60 4.93
C ALA A 100 -11.11 4.11 3.87
N ILE A 101 -12.28 3.49 3.78
CA ILE A 101 -13.29 3.82 2.78
C ILE A 101 -14.63 4.02 3.51
N PRO A 102 -15.13 5.25 3.63
CA PRO A 102 -16.48 5.50 4.12
C PRO A 102 -17.51 4.83 3.20
N LYS A 103 -18.54 4.23 3.81
CA LYS A 103 -19.69 3.64 3.10
C LYS A 103 -20.67 4.70 2.58
N ALA A 104 -20.51 5.95 3.00
CA ALA A 104 -21.25 7.08 2.49
C ALA A 104 -20.49 7.69 1.29
N PRO A 105 -21.17 7.99 0.18
CA PRO A 105 -20.55 8.71 -0.93
C PRO A 105 -20.25 10.16 -0.53
N VAL A 106 -19.15 10.71 -1.05
CA VAL A 106 -18.76 12.12 -0.88
C VAL A 106 -19.43 13.04 -1.89
N GLY A 107 -20.06 12.47 -2.92
CA GLY A 107 -20.77 13.22 -3.94
C GLY A 107 -21.24 12.35 -5.10
N GLU A 108 -21.66 13.01 -6.16
CA GLU A 108 -22.18 12.39 -7.38
C GLU A 108 -21.47 12.97 -8.61
N GLU A 109 -21.16 12.11 -9.59
CA GLU A 109 -20.55 12.51 -10.85
C GLU A 109 -21.25 11.78 -12.00
N GLY A 110 -22.08 12.51 -12.75
CA GLY A 110 -22.93 11.93 -13.78
C GLY A 110 -23.83 10.82 -13.23
N ASN A 111 -23.71 9.61 -13.80
CA ASN A 111 -24.46 8.43 -13.35
C ASN A 111 -23.76 7.62 -12.24
N ASN A 112 -22.82 8.20 -11.50
CA ASN A 112 -22.10 7.52 -10.44
C ASN A 112 -22.26 8.21 -9.08
N TYR A 113 -22.32 7.40 -8.03
CA TYR A 113 -21.91 7.81 -6.70
C TYR A 113 -20.38 7.77 -6.61
N VAL A 114 -19.80 8.81 -6.00
CA VAL A 114 -18.37 8.93 -5.78
C VAL A 114 -18.07 8.68 -4.31
N TYR A 115 -17.25 7.67 -4.05
CA TYR A 115 -16.69 7.39 -2.74
C TYR A 115 -15.21 7.79 -2.75
N LYS A 116 -14.63 7.98 -1.57
CA LYS A 116 -13.24 8.41 -1.42
C LYS A 116 -12.51 7.43 -0.52
N ALA A 117 -11.50 6.75 -1.05
CA ALA A 117 -10.61 5.93 -0.25
C ALA A 117 -9.43 6.78 0.21
N GLU A 118 -9.22 6.86 1.51
CA GLU A 118 -7.98 7.37 2.09
C GLU A 118 -7.01 6.20 2.20
N VAL A 119 -5.86 6.31 1.53
CA VAL A 119 -4.87 5.24 1.51
C VAL A 119 -3.51 5.75 1.96
N LEU A 120 -2.94 5.06 2.95
CA LEU A 120 -1.57 5.26 3.40
C LEU A 120 -0.72 4.09 2.93
N TYR A 121 0.37 4.39 2.26
CA TYR A 121 1.41 3.44 1.87
C TYR A 121 2.68 3.77 2.62
N TYR A 122 3.33 2.78 3.20
CA TYR A 122 4.64 2.98 3.79
C TYR A 122 5.50 1.71 3.70
N ILE A 123 6.81 1.91 3.73
CA ILE A 123 7.80 0.83 3.79
C ILE A 123 8.71 1.11 4.98
N GLU A 124 8.83 0.11 5.85
CA GLU A 124 9.68 0.12 7.03
C GLU A 124 10.80 -0.90 6.88
N ILE A 125 12.02 -0.54 7.25
CA ILE A 125 13.19 -1.42 7.20
C ILE A 125 13.90 -1.41 8.56
N ASP A 126 14.47 -2.54 8.94
CA ASP A 126 15.25 -2.69 10.16
C ASP A 126 16.54 -1.85 10.11
N GLU A 127 16.90 -1.25 11.24
CA GLU A 127 18.05 -0.36 11.37
C GLU A 127 19.37 -1.04 10.98
N GLN A 128 19.51 -2.33 11.30
CA GLN A 128 20.72 -3.09 11.00
C GLN A 128 20.92 -3.22 9.48
N ILE A 129 19.84 -3.41 8.74
CA ILE A 129 19.87 -3.48 7.27
C ILE A 129 20.22 -2.12 6.66
N LEU A 130 19.69 -1.04 7.22
CA LEU A 130 20.03 0.32 6.78
C LEU A 130 21.52 0.62 6.98
N ALA A 131 22.08 0.24 8.13
CA ALA A 131 23.50 0.41 8.44
C ALA A 131 24.41 -0.42 7.52
N GLU A 132 24.05 -1.67 7.24
CA GLU A 132 24.78 -2.55 6.31
C GLU A 132 24.82 -1.96 4.89
N SER A 133 23.68 -1.49 4.38
CA SER A 133 23.60 -0.88 3.03
C SER A 133 24.45 0.40 2.89
N THR A 134 24.56 1.18 3.98
CA THR A 134 25.39 2.39 4.02
C THR A 134 26.88 2.05 3.97
N THR A 135 27.26 0.90 4.52
CA THR A 135 28.66 0.45 4.57
C THR A 135 29.09 -0.20 3.24
N SER A 136 28.19 -0.90 2.55
CA SER A 136 28.47 -1.47 1.22
C SER A 136 28.62 -0.43 0.09
N GLY A 137 28.23 0.83 0.32
CA GLY A 137 28.43 1.95 -0.62
C GLY A 137 29.80 2.63 -0.54
N MET A 138 30.66 2.27 0.42
CA MET A 138 32.04 2.76 0.44
C MET A 138 32.89 1.95 -0.54
N VAL A 139 32.96 2.44 -1.79
CA VAL A 139 34.01 2.04 -2.73
C VAL A 139 35.35 2.38 -2.08
N GLU A 140 36.16 1.36 -1.77
CA GLU A 140 37.57 1.54 -1.44
C GLU A 140 38.24 2.24 -2.64
N PHE A 141 38.49 3.54 -2.51
CA PHE A 141 39.47 4.21 -3.35
C PHE A 141 40.85 3.81 -2.85
N SER A 142 41.40 2.77 -3.46
CA SER A 142 42.84 2.51 -3.39
C SER A 142 43.56 3.64 -4.11
N LEU A 143 44.31 4.43 -3.35
CA LEU A 143 45.22 5.50 -3.79
C LEU A 143 46.27 5.01 -4.80
#